data_AF-A0A833Z934-F1
#
_entry.id   AF-A0A833Z934-F1
#
_cell.length_a   1.000
_cell.length_b   1.000
_cell.length_c   1.000
_cell.angle_alpha   90.00
_cell.angle_beta   90.00
_cell.angle_gamma   90.00
#
_symmetry.space_group_name_H-M   'P 1'
#
loop_
_entity.id
_entity.type
_entity.pdbx_description
1 polymer ?
#
loop_
_entity_poly.entity_id
_entity_poly.type
_entity_poly.pdbx_seq_one_letter_code
_entity_poly.pdbx_strand_id
1 'polypeptide(L)'
;MAKLSLFTLLGLGLTLFKDHESSFQTRSNAFREVKPVELPKCNLVKGIETGSEDLEILPNGLALISSGLKYPGIKSFAPNKPGKILLMDLNEADPAVVELNITGSAFDLSSFNPHGISTFTDEDNTVYLLVVNHPDVKTTVECFKFQKEEKSLLHLKTIRHKLLPNPWSLTPSWTTYLWIL
;
A
#
# COMPACT_ATOMS: atom_id res chain seq x y z
N MET A 1 -26.20 23.74 -44.68
CA MET A 1 -26.34 23.83 -43.21
C MET A 1 -26.08 22.48 -42.54
N ALA A 2 -26.97 21.47 -42.66
CA ALA A 2 -26.83 20.19 -41.93
C ALA A 2 -25.51 19.41 -42.18
N LYS A 3 -25.03 19.34 -43.42
CA LYS A 3 -23.75 18.65 -43.73
C LYS A 3 -22.54 19.33 -43.08
N LEU A 4 -22.51 20.67 -43.07
CA LEU A 4 -21.44 21.43 -42.44
C LEU A 4 -21.43 21.22 -40.92
N SER A 5 -22.61 21.27 -40.29
CA SER A 5 -22.77 20.99 -38.86
C SER A 5 -22.32 19.58 -38.48
N LEU A 6 -22.61 18.58 -39.32
CA LEU A 6 -22.16 17.20 -39.09
C LEU A 6 -20.63 17.08 -39.12
N PHE A 7 -19.97 17.70 -40.10
CA PHE A 7 -18.50 17.68 -40.16
C PHE A 7 -17.85 18.42 -38.99
N THR A 8 -18.45 19.53 -38.54
CA THR A 8 -17.98 20.25 -37.33
C THR A 8 -18.08 19.36 -36.09
N LEU A 9 -19.21 18.68 -35.87
CA LEU A 9 -19.39 17.78 -34.73
C LEU A 9 -18.43 16.59 -34.79
N LEU A 10 -18.22 16.01 -35.98
CA LEU A 10 -17.25 14.94 -36.17
C LEU A 10 -15.82 15.41 -35.85
N GLY A 11 -15.44 16.60 -36.32
CA GLY A 11 -14.14 17.20 -36.02
C GLY A 11 -13.92 17.39 -34.52
N LEU A 12 -14.91 17.96 -33.82
CA LEU A 12 -14.87 18.14 -32.36
C LEU A 12 -14.77 16.80 -31.61
N GLY A 13 -15.50 15.78 -32.07
CA GLY A 13 -15.43 14.44 -31.48
C GLY A 13 -14.03 13.81 -31.63
N LEU A 14 -13.42 13.93 -32.80
CA LEU A 14 -12.08 13.42 -33.07
C LEU A 14 -11.00 14.15 -32.25
N THR A 15 -11.11 15.48 -32.10
CA THR A 15 -10.18 16.24 -31.24
C THR A 15 -10.28 15.82 -29.78
N LEU A 16 -11.50 15.67 -29.25
CA LEU A 16 -11.72 15.23 -27.87
C LEU A 16 -11.17 13.82 -27.63
N PHE A 17 -11.36 12.90 -28.58
CA PHE A 17 -10.83 11.55 -28.49
C PHE A 17 -9.29 11.55 -28.46
N LYS A 18 -8.66 12.31 -29.37
CA LYS A 18 -7.19 12.43 -29.45
C LYS A 18 -6.60 13.07 -28.20
N ASP A 19 -7.23 14.10 -27.66
CA ASP A 19 -6.78 14.77 -26.43
C ASP A 19 -6.90 13.84 -25.22
N HIS A 20 -8.00 13.08 -25.14
CA HIS A 20 -8.18 12.07 -24.10
C HIS A 20 -7.14 10.95 -24.20
N GLU A 21 -6.89 10.44 -25.41
CA GLU A 21 -5.85 9.43 -25.66
C GLU A 21 -4.46 9.94 -25.26
N SER A 22 -4.09 11.15 -25.71
CA SER A 22 -2.83 11.80 -25.37
C SER A 22 -2.67 12.01 -23.86
N SER A 23 -3.73 12.47 -23.18
CA SER A 23 -3.78 12.62 -21.73
C SER A 23 -3.61 11.28 -21.02
N PHE A 24 -4.28 10.22 -21.50
CA PHE A 24 -4.14 8.87 -20.95
C PHE A 24 -2.73 8.34 -21.11
N GLN A 25 -2.15 8.41 -22.31
CA GLN A 25 -0.78 7.97 -22.61
C GLN A 25 0.26 8.70 -21.75
N THR A 26 0.07 10.01 -21.56
CA THR A 26 0.95 10.84 -20.73
C THR A 26 0.82 10.48 -19.25
N ARG A 27 -0.40 10.40 -18.72
CA ARG A 27 -0.65 10.10 -17.30
C ARG A 27 -0.23 8.69 -16.90
N SER A 28 -0.34 7.73 -17.82
CA SER A 28 0.09 6.34 -17.61
C SER A 28 1.57 6.11 -17.90
N ASN A 29 2.28 7.12 -18.43
CA ASN A 29 3.65 6.96 -18.92
C ASN A 29 3.79 5.77 -19.89
N ALA A 30 2.81 5.58 -20.79
CA ALA A 30 2.66 4.37 -21.61
C ALA A 30 3.89 4.00 -22.45
N PHE A 31 4.71 5.00 -22.81
CA PHE A 31 5.91 4.82 -23.64
C PHE A 31 7.21 4.99 -22.86
N ARG A 32 7.16 5.02 -21.52
CA ARG A 32 8.35 5.15 -20.69
C ARG A 32 9.12 3.83 -20.69
N GLU A 33 10.38 3.90 -21.12
CA GLU A 33 11.33 2.81 -20.92
C GLU A 33 12.24 3.05 -19.71
N VAL A 34 12.73 1.96 -19.12
CA VAL A 34 13.66 1.98 -17.98
C VAL A 34 15.05 1.66 -18.50
N LYS A 35 15.95 2.65 -18.45
CA LYS A 35 17.39 2.40 -18.69
C LYS A 35 17.96 1.67 -17.48
N PRO A 36 18.66 0.53 -17.66
CA PRO A 36 19.24 -0.20 -16.54
C PRO A 36 20.20 0.67 -15.73
N VAL A 37 20.00 0.68 -14.42
CA VAL A 37 20.94 1.23 -13.43
C VAL A 37 21.25 0.09 -12.47
N GLU A 38 22.41 -0.53 -12.64
CA GLU A 38 22.78 -1.72 -11.88
C GLU A 38 23.37 -1.36 -10.52
N LEU A 39 23.02 -2.15 -9.52
CA LEU A 39 23.64 -2.13 -8.19
C LEU A 39 24.44 -3.43 -8.04
N PRO A 40 25.66 -3.39 -7.47
CA PRO A 40 26.59 -4.52 -7.54
C PRO A 40 26.19 -5.72 -6.67
N LYS A 41 25.27 -5.57 -5.71
CA LYS A 41 24.89 -6.62 -4.74
C LYS A 41 23.42 -6.52 -4.34
N CYS A 42 22.53 -6.93 -5.24
CA CYS A 42 21.10 -7.06 -4.94
C CYS A 42 20.71 -8.52 -4.75
N ASN A 43 19.99 -8.80 -3.66
CA ASN A 43 19.41 -10.11 -3.38
C ASN A 43 17.90 -9.96 -3.18
N LEU A 44 17.11 -10.88 -3.74
CA LEU A 44 15.69 -10.96 -3.43
C LEU A 44 15.52 -11.49 -2.00
N VAL A 45 14.66 -10.83 -1.23
CA VAL A 45 14.33 -11.26 0.14
C VAL A 45 13.45 -12.50 0.07
N LYS A 46 13.98 -13.64 0.50
CA LYS A 46 13.25 -14.92 0.48
C LYS A 46 11.99 -14.84 1.34
N GLY A 47 10.85 -15.26 0.80
CA GLY A 47 9.57 -15.29 1.52
C GLY A 47 8.64 -14.11 1.25
N ILE A 48 9.11 -13.08 0.53
CA ILE A 48 8.26 -11.99 0.01
C ILE A 48 7.89 -12.27 -1.46
N GLU A 49 6.78 -12.99 -1.66
CA GLU A 49 6.34 -13.41 -3.01
C GLU A 49 5.00 -12.76 -3.44
N THR A 50 4.33 -12.06 -2.52
CA THR A 50 2.95 -11.58 -2.70
C THR A 50 2.83 -10.07 -2.51
N GLY A 51 3.87 -9.33 -2.90
CA GLY A 51 3.95 -7.88 -2.81
C GLY A 51 4.52 -7.37 -1.48
N SER A 52 5.12 -6.19 -1.53
CA SER A 52 5.69 -5.43 -0.42
C SER A 52 5.49 -3.94 -0.71
N GLU A 53 4.22 -3.51 -0.74
CA GLU A 53 3.84 -2.23 -1.33
C GLU A 53 4.32 -1.03 -0.51
N ASP A 54 4.32 -1.16 0.82
CA ASP A 54 4.86 -0.14 1.72
C ASP A 54 5.73 -0.79 2.82
N LEU A 55 6.69 -0.01 3.33
CA LEU A 55 7.57 -0.42 4.40
C LEU A 55 8.05 0.78 5.23
N GLU A 56 8.41 0.52 6.48
CA GLU A 56 8.99 1.52 7.35
C GLU A 56 10.12 0.95 8.19
N ILE A 57 11.20 1.71 8.31
CA ILE A 57 12.39 1.32 9.05
C ILE A 57 12.46 2.14 10.33
N LEU A 58 12.39 1.45 11.46
CA LEU A 58 12.57 2.05 12.78
C LEU A 58 14.03 2.49 12.99
N PRO A 59 14.31 3.47 13.87
CA PRO A 59 15.67 3.94 14.14
C PRO A 59 16.66 2.85 14.59
N ASN A 60 16.16 1.73 15.12
CA ASN A 60 16.97 0.60 15.55
C ASN A 60 17.26 -0.43 14.44
N GLY A 61 16.87 -0.17 13.19
CA GLY A 61 17.12 -1.04 12.04
C GLY A 61 16.06 -2.12 11.81
N LEU A 62 15.01 -2.20 12.63
CA LEU A 62 13.87 -3.09 12.35
C LEU A 62 13.00 -2.49 11.23
N ALA A 63 12.75 -3.28 10.19
CA ALA A 63 11.86 -2.93 9.09
C ALA A 63 10.52 -3.66 9.22
N LEU A 64 9.43 -2.90 9.20
CA LEU A 64 8.06 -3.39 9.11
C LEU A 64 7.61 -3.28 7.65
N ILE A 65 6.98 -4.31 7.10
CA ILE A 65 6.63 -4.37 5.68
C ILE A 65 5.19 -4.85 5.53
N SER A 66 4.35 -4.09 4.82
CA SER A 66 3.02 -4.55 4.44
C SER A 66 3.09 -5.49 3.24
N SER A 67 2.39 -6.61 3.29
CA SER A 67 2.44 -7.62 2.23
C SER A 67 1.07 -8.25 1.97
N GLY A 68 0.84 -8.68 0.73
CA GLY A 68 -0.39 -9.36 0.34
C GLY A 68 -1.56 -8.43 0.01
N LEU A 69 -1.27 -7.16 -0.33
CA LEU A 69 -2.29 -6.21 -0.79
C LEU A 69 -3.08 -6.79 -1.97
N LYS A 70 -4.40 -6.64 -1.89
CA LYS A 70 -5.34 -6.95 -2.96
C LYS A 70 -6.07 -5.68 -3.35
N TYR A 71 -5.94 -5.33 -4.61
CA TYR A 71 -6.53 -4.13 -5.19
C TYR A 71 -7.16 -4.51 -6.54
N PRO A 72 -8.43 -4.16 -6.81
CA PRO A 72 -9.10 -4.39 -8.08
C PRO A 72 -8.31 -3.81 -9.24
N GLY A 73 -8.23 -4.58 -10.31
CA GLY A 73 -7.41 -4.22 -11.48
C GLY A 73 -5.92 -4.51 -11.31
N ILE A 74 -5.43 -4.85 -10.10
CA ILE A 74 -4.05 -5.27 -9.86
C ILE A 74 -3.98 -6.78 -9.68
N LYS A 75 -2.97 -7.40 -10.29
CA LYS A 75 -2.72 -8.84 -10.16
C LYS A 75 -2.37 -9.20 -8.71
N SER A 76 -3.08 -10.18 -8.15
CA SER A 76 -2.68 -10.85 -6.91
C SER A 76 -2.15 -12.26 -7.21
N PHE A 77 -1.03 -12.62 -6.60
CA PHE A 77 -0.44 -13.96 -6.67
C PHE A 77 -0.97 -14.92 -5.59
N ALA A 78 -1.67 -14.39 -4.57
CA ALA A 78 -2.28 -15.18 -3.51
C ALA A 78 -3.68 -14.63 -3.14
N PRO A 79 -4.67 -14.66 -4.06
CA PRO A 79 -5.96 -14.02 -3.85
C PRO A 79 -6.74 -14.55 -2.63
N ASN A 80 -6.51 -15.82 -2.28
CA ASN A 80 -7.23 -16.53 -1.22
C ASN A 80 -6.56 -16.44 0.17
N LYS A 81 -5.41 -15.76 0.30
CA LYS A 81 -4.70 -15.61 1.59
C LYS A 81 -4.90 -14.20 2.13
N PRO A 82 -5.09 -13.99 3.45
CA PRO A 82 -5.06 -12.64 4.01
C PRO A 82 -3.69 -12.00 3.80
N GLY A 83 -3.63 -10.67 3.87
CA GLY A 83 -2.36 -9.98 3.92
C GLY A 83 -1.69 -10.11 5.29
N LYS A 84 -0.50 -9.54 5.42
CA LYS A 84 0.36 -9.71 6.58
C LYS A 84 1.29 -8.52 6.78
N ILE A 85 1.77 -8.35 8.00
CA ILE A 85 2.90 -7.48 8.31
C ILE A 85 4.12 -8.37 8.55
N LEU A 86 5.21 -8.09 7.84
CA LEU A 86 6.48 -8.78 7.99
C LEU A 86 7.43 -7.90 8.82
N LEU A 87 8.30 -8.55 9.58
CA LEU A 87 9.41 -7.94 10.30
C LEU A 87 10.72 -8.46 9.71
N MET A 88 11.68 -7.56 9.51
CA MET A 88 13.04 -7.88 9.10
C MET A 88 14.04 -7.05 9.92
N ASP A 89 15.12 -7.65 10.40
CA ASP A 89 16.16 -6.95 11.14
C ASP A 89 17.32 -6.59 10.20
N LEU A 90 17.44 -5.31 9.82
CA LEU A 90 18.46 -4.85 8.88
C LEU A 90 19.87 -4.80 9.48
N ASN A 91 20.03 -5.11 10.77
CA ASN A 91 21.35 -5.24 11.39
C ASN A 91 21.96 -6.62 11.14
N GLU A 92 21.18 -7.61 10.67
CA GLU A 92 21.67 -8.93 10.30
C GLU A 92 22.42 -8.89 8.96
N ALA A 93 23.45 -9.74 8.82
CA ALA A 93 24.24 -9.81 7.59
C ALA A 93 23.46 -10.39 6.39
N ASP A 94 22.52 -11.30 6.66
CA ASP A 94 21.59 -11.88 5.68
C ASP A 94 20.17 -11.85 6.29
N PRO A 95 19.49 -10.68 6.24
CA PRO A 95 18.29 -10.44 7.02
C PRO A 95 17.11 -11.26 6.50
N ALA A 96 16.52 -12.07 7.37
CA ALA A 96 15.33 -12.87 7.05
C ALA A 96 14.04 -12.15 7.46
N VAL A 97 12.96 -12.41 6.71
CA VAL A 97 11.63 -11.95 7.08
C VAL A 97 10.91 -12.96 7.97
N VAL A 98 10.21 -12.44 8.97
CA VAL A 98 9.27 -13.20 9.80
C VAL A 98 7.90 -12.53 9.74
N GLU A 99 6.84 -13.33 9.71
CA GLU A 99 5.47 -12.83 9.78
C GLU A 99 5.14 -12.47 11.24
N LEU A 100 4.68 -11.24 11.48
CA LEU A 100 4.25 -10.82 12.81
C LEU A 100 2.90 -11.45 13.14
N ASN A 101 2.80 -12.05 14.32
CA ASN A 101 1.53 -12.57 14.80
C ASN A 101 0.59 -11.40 15.17
N ILE A 102 -0.65 -11.41 14.71
CA ILE A 102 -1.63 -10.39 15.08
C ILE A 102 -2.52 -10.95 16.18
N THR A 103 -2.58 -10.23 17.31
CA THR A 103 -3.38 -10.58 18.48
C THR A 103 -4.43 -9.51 18.75
N GLY A 104 -5.47 -9.88 19.51
CA GLY A 104 -6.61 -9.01 19.81
C GLY A 104 -7.92 -9.63 19.33
N SER A 105 -8.84 -9.91 20.25
CA SER A 105 -10.05 -10.70 19.98
C SER A 105 -11.08 -10.01 19.08
N ALA A 106 -10.97 -8.70 18.87
CA ALA A 106 -11.91 -7.92 18.07
C ALA A 106 -11.46 -7.73 16.61
N PHE A 107 -10.25 -8.15 16.24
CA PHE A 107 -9.70 -7.95 14.91
C PHE A 107 -10.01 -9.13 13.99
N ASP A 108 -10.65 -8.86 12.85
CA ASP A 108 -10.89 -9.87 11.82
C ASP A 108 -9.66 -10.03 10.93
N LEU A 109 -8.81 -10.98 11.28
CA LEU A 109 -7.61 -11.31 10.51
C LEU A 109 -7.94 -11.88 9.11
N SER A 110 -9.11 -12.48 8.93
CA SER A 110 -9.46 -13.17 7.68
C SER A 110 -9.69 -12.20 6.51
N SER A 111 -10.16 -10.98 6.82
CA SER A 111 -10.36 -9.90 5.87
C SER A 111 -9.20 -8.90 5.82
N PHE A 112 -8.10 -9.17 6.53
CA PHE A 112 -6.96 -8.26 6.58
C PHE A 112 -6.32 -8.10 5.20
N ASN A 113 -6.25 -6.84 4.75
CA ASN A 113 -5.76 -6.41 3.44
C ASN A 113 -4.94 -5.12 3.62
N PRO A 114 -3.72 -5.21 4.16
CA PRO A 114 -2.87 -4.07 4.49
C PRO A 114 -2.34 -3.39 3.23
N HIS A 115 -2.27 -2.07 3.27
CA HIS A 115 -1.73 -1.19 2.24
C HIS A 115 -0.58 -0.35 2.84
N GLY A 116 -0.70 0.98 2.84
CA GLY A 116 0.29 1.86 3.47
C GLY A 116 0.38 1.71 4.98
N ILE A 117 1.57 1.93 5.55
CA ILE A 117 1.87 1.81 6.98
C ILE A 117 2.64 3.01 7.51
N SER A 118 2.39 3.38 8.76
CA SER A 118 3.13 4.44 9.45
C SER A 118 3.43 4.02 10.89
N THR A 119 4.60 4.33 11.42
CA THR A 119 4.95 4.08 12.82
C THR A 119 4.94 5.37 13.62
N PHE A 120 4.58 5.28 14.89
CA PHE A 120 4.73 6.35 15.87
C PHE A 120 5.40 5.75 17.11
N THR A 121 6.43 6.43 17.62
CA THR A 121 7.08 6.03 18.88
C THR A 121 6.69 7.05 19.95
N ASP A 122 6.05 6.56 21.00
CA ASP A 122 5.62 7.37 22.14
C ASP A 122 6.78 7.66 23.09
N GLU A 123 6.56 8.55 24.08
CA GLU A 123 7.59 8.98 25.04
C GLU A 123 8.17 7.81 25.87
N ASP A 124 7.38 6.76 26.08
CA ASP A 124 7.78 5.54 26.78
C ASP A 124 8.52 4.53 25.87
N ASN A 125 8.82 4.91 24.63
CA ASN A 125 9.36 4.07 23.55
C ASN A 125 8.41 2.96 23.06
N THR A 126 7.13 3.00 23.42
CA THR A 126 6.14 2.14 22.79
C THR A 126 6.03 2.49 21.32
N VAL A 127 6.23 1.49 20.46
CA VAL A 127 6.05 1.64 19.01
C VAL A 127 4.62 1.26 18.65
N TYR A 128 3.92 2.18 18.03
CA TYR A 128 2.62 1.97 17.42
C TYR A 128 2.79 1.85 15.91
N LEU A 129 2.08 0.91 15.30
CA LEU A 129 1.99 0.73 13.86
C LEU A 129 0.56 1.03 13.42
N LEU A 130 0.40 2.04 12.59
CA LEU A 130 -0.85 2.35 11.91
C LEU A 130 -0.80 1.71 10.52
N VAL A 131 -1.86 0.97 10.17
CA VAL A 131 -1.96 0.24 8.91
C VAL A 131 -3.24 0.64 8.20
N VAL A 132 -3.13 1.17 6.99
CA VAL A 132 -4.29 1.31 6.09
C VAL A 132 -4.73 -0.10 5.71
N ASN A 133 -6.00 -0.41 5.96
CA ASN A 133 -6.58 -1.73 5.70
C ASN A 133 -7.81 -1.61 4.81
N HIS A 134 -7.97 -2.57 3.90
CA HIS A 134 -9.07 -2.59 2.93
C HIS A 134 -10.00 -3.82 3.05
N PRO A 135 -10.69 -4.03 4.19
CA PRO A 135 -11.58 -5.17 4.36
C PRO A 135 -12.88 -4.94 3.58
N ASP A 136 -13.31 -5.92 2.77
CA ASP A 136 -14.57 -5.88 2.02
C ASP A 136 -14.84 -4.57 1.26
N VAL A 137 -13.82 -4.02 0.59
CA VAL A 137 -13.91 -2.76 -0.20
C VAL A 137 -14.21 -1.52 0.65
N LYS A 138 -13.95 -1.57 1.97
CA LYS A 138 -13.97 -0.42 2.88
C LYS A 138 -12.54 0.03 3.14
N THR A 139 -12.37 1.26 3.60
CA THR A 139 -11.08 1.75 4.11
C THR A 139 -11.16 1.91 5.61
N THR A 140 -10.18 1.35 6.32
CA THR A 140 -9.97 1.55 7.75
C THR A 140 -8.50 1.87 8.02
N VAL A 141 -8.22 2.44 9.20
CA VAL A 141 -6.86 2.50 9.73
C VAL A 141 -6.83 1.66 10.99
N GLU A 142 -6.01 0.63 11.00
CA GLU A 142 -5.82 -0.26 12.13
C GLU A 142 -4.62 0.24 12.95
N CYS A 143 -4.83 0.46 14.24
CA CYS A 143 -3.76 0.83 15.17
C CYS A 143 -3.33 -0.41 15.96
N PHE A 144 -2.05 -0.74 15.86
CA PHE A 144 -1.42 -1.83 16.58
C PHE A 144 -0.35 -1.30 17.52
N LYS A 145 -0.18 -1.95 18.68
CA LYS A 145 1.04 -1.86 19.47
C LYS A 145 2.01 -2.95 18.99
N PHE A 146 3.23 -2.55 18.64
CA PHE A 146 4.29 -3.48 18.30
C PHE A 146 4.91 -4.07 19.57
N GLN A 147 4.95 -5.40 19.64
CA GLN A 147 5.52 -6.18 20.73
C GLN A 147 6.76 -6.90 20.19
N LYS A 148 7.92 -6.28 20.41
CA LYS A 148 9.18 -6.68 19.76
C LYS A 148 9.61 -8.08 20.18
N GLU A 149 9.55 -8.38 21.47
CA GLU A 149 10.01 -9.63 22.07
C GLU A 149 9.16 -10.81 21.60
N GLU A 150 7.84 -10.62 21.55
CA GLU A 150 6.88 -11.61 21.09
C GLU A 150 6.77 -11.70 19.55
N LYS A 151 7.39 -10.76 18.83
CA LYS A 151 7.24 -10.60 17.37
C LYS A 151 5.76 -10.57 16.98
N SER A 152 4.98 -9.75 17.69
CA SER A 152 3.55 -9.63 17.50
C SER A 152 3.08 -8.18 17.40
N LEU A 153 1.87 -8.04 16.87
CA LEU A 153 1.10 -6.80 16.82
C LEU A 153 -0.15 -7.01 17.65
N LEU A 154 -0.30 -6.23 18.71
CA LEU A 154 -1.54 -6.19 19.48
C LEU A 154 -2.47 -5.16 18.85
N HIS A 155 -3.60 -5.60 18.29
CA HIS A 155 -4.61 -4.68 17.77
C HIS A 155 -5.25 -3.90 18.92
N LEU A 156 -5.27 -2.57 18.78
CA LEU A 156 -5.84 -1.67 19.78
C LEU A 156 -7.17 -1.10 19.31
N LYS A 157 -7.22 -0.69 18.03
CA LYS A 157 -8.36 0.08 17.52
C LYS A 157 -8.45 0.03 16.00
N THR A 158 -9.68 -0.08 15.52
CA THR A 158 -10.03 0.22 14.13
C THR A 158 -10.58 1.64 14.04
N ILE A 159 -9.91 2.51 13.28
CA ILE A 159 -10.34 3.88 13.01
C ILE A 159 -11.13 3.88 11.70
N ARG A 160 -12.31 4.48 11.76
CA ARG A 160 -13.20 4.71 10.61
C ARG A 160 -13.71 6.13 10.70
N HIS A 161 -13.74 6.84 9.58
CA HIS A 161 -14.26 8.19 9.56
C HIS A 161 -14.84 8.54 8.18
N LYS A 162 -15.85 9.41 8.15
CA LYS A 162 -16.48 9.87 6.89
C LYS A 162 -15.51 10.62 5.97
N LEU A 163 -14.45 11.21 6.54
CA LEU A 163 -13.37 11.88 5.80
C LEU A 163 -12.22 10.95 5.42
N LEU A 164 -12.35 9.65 5.68
CA LEU A 164 -11.54 8.61 5.08
C LEU A 164 -12.38 7.91 3.98
N PRO A 165 -12.80 8.63 2.91
CA PRO A 165 -13.64 8.04 1.89
C PRO A 165 -12.88 6.96 1.10
N ASN A 166 -13.65 5.94 0.71
CA ASN A 166 -13.43 4.79 -0.18
C ASN A 166 -12.01 4.48 -0.76
N PRO A 167 -11.69 3.20 -0.93
CA PRO A 167 -10.33 2.62 -0.98
C PRO A 167 -9.51 2.91 -2.24
N TRP A 168 -10.03 3.75 -3.15
CA TRP A 168 -9.50 3.90 -4.51
C TRP A 168 -8.79 5.24 -4.78
N SER A 169 -8.81 6.19 -3.82
CA SER A 169 -8.15 7.51 -3.95
C SER A 169 -6.95 7.69 -3.04
N LEU A 170 -6.54 6.65 -2.31
CA LEU A 170 -5.35 6.71 -1.46
C LEU A 170 -4.12 6.43 -2.32
N THR A 171 -3.54 7.50 -2.86
CA THR A 171 -2.16 7.50 -3.31
C THR A 171 -1.22 7.12 -2.14
N PRO A 172 -0.03 6.56 -2.41
CA PRO A 172 1.01 6.32 -1.39
C PRO A 172 1.43 7.57 -0.60
N SER A 173 0.93 8.76 -0.97
CA SER A 173 1.17 10.01 -0.25
C SER A 173 0.29 10.20 1.00
N TRP A 174 -0.70 9.35 1.27
CA TRP A 174 -1.55 9.47 2.47
C TRP A 174 -0.85 9.01 3.76
N THR A 175 0.20 8.21 3.66
CA THR A 175 1.06 7.84 4.79
C THR A 175 1.67 9.08 5.46
N THR A 176 1.93 10.14 4.69
CA THR A 176 2.38 11.44 5.22
C THR A 176 1.28 12.20 5.99
N TYR A 177 0.00 11.88 5.79
CA TYR A 177 -1.14 12.55 6.44
C TYR A 177 -1.73 11.77 7.62
N LEU A 178 -1.28 10.54 7.89
CA LEU A 178 -1.70 9.78 9.07
C LEU A 178 -1.29 10.46 10.39
N TRP A 179 -0.29 11.35 10.34
CA TRP A 179 0.18 12.18 11.46
C TRP A 179 -0.78 13.28 11.91
N ILE A 180 -1.93 13.44 11.24
CA ILE A 180 -2.95 14.46 11.56
C ILE A 180 -4.15 13.86 12.34
N LEU A 181 -4.15 12.54 12.60
CA LEU A 181 -5.23 11.86 13.35
C LEU A 181 -4.85 11.56 14.80
#